data_AF-A0A3S4HAX0-F1
#
_entry.id   AF-A0A3S4HAX0-F1
#
_cell.length_a   1.000
_cell.length_b   1.000
_cell.length_c   1.000
_cell.angle_alpha   90.00
_cell.angle_beta   90.00
_cell.angle_gamma   90.00
#
_symmetry.space_group_name_H-M   'P 1'
#
loop_
_entity.id
_entity.type
_entity.pdbx_description
1 polymer ?
#
loop_
_entity_poly.entity_id
_entity_poly.type
_entity_poly.pdbx_seq_one_letter_code
_entity_poly.pdbx_strand_id
1 'polypeptide(L)' 'MIMNKITALPVERDNYGYWTHPLYEQFCDGREVISPDEFNAWLEANGLEWKVSYLDDEEIDPDVDGCDISTWATRSASR' A
#
# COMPACT_ATOMS: atom_id res chain seq x y z
N MET A 1 22.63 -12.68 7.01
CA MET A 1 21.22 -12.68 6.61
C MET A 1 20.65 -11.34 7.05
N ILE A 2 20.49 -10.37 6.14
CA ILE A 2 19.93 -9.07 6.52
C ILE A 2 18.41 -9.26 6.55
N MET A 3 17.85 -9.44 7.75
CA MET A 3 16.42 -9.29 7.97
C MET A 3 16.11 -7.80 7.83
N ASN A 4 15.76 -7.38 6.62
CA ASN A 4 15.28 -6.03 6.37
C ASN A 4 13.94 -5.88 7.11
N LYS A 5 14.00 -5.35 8.33
CA LYS A 5 12.83 -5.06 9.15
C LYS A 5 11.99 -4.01 8.43
N ILE A 6 10.70 -4.30 8.23
CA ILE A 6 9.76 -3.31 7.69
C ILE A 6 9.67 -2.16 8.71
N THR A 7 10.02 -0.96 8.25
CA THR A 7 10.05 0.25 9.06
C THR A 7 9.35 1.36 8.28
N ALA A 8 8.85 2.37 8.98
CA ALA A 8 8.25 3.51 8.30
C ALA A 8 9.31 4.18 7.40
N LEU A 9 9.03 4.23 6.10
CA LEU A 9 9.85 4.90 5.09
C LEU A 9 9.11 6.15 4.59
N PRO A 10 9.83 7.18 4.13
CA PRO A 10 9.21 8.29 3.40
C PRO A 10 8.46 7.75 2.18
N VAL A 11 7.25 8.27 1.96
CA VAL A 11 6.39 7.89 0.84
C VAL A 11 6.83 8.69 -0.39
N GLU A 12 7.62 8.07 -1.26
CA GLU A 12 8.05 8.64 -2.54
C GLU A 12 7.28 7.97 -3.67
N ARG A 13 6.25 8.65 -4.19
CA ARG A 13 5.44 8.12 -5.30
C ARG A 13 6.31 7.91 -6.55
N ASP A 14 6.06 6.83 -7.28
CA ASP A 14 6.68 6.56 -8.57
C ASP A 14 6.12 7.48 -9.68
N ASN A 15 6.61 7.31 -10.91
CA ASN A 15 6.16 8.08 -12.08
C ASN A 15 4.67 7.90 -12.41
N TYR A 16 4.02 6.90 -11.82
CA TYR A 16 2.60 6.58 -11.98
C TYR A 16 1.77 6.96 -10.75
N GLY A 17 2.39 7.54 -9.72
CA GLY A 17 1.72 7.97 -8.50
C GLY A 17 1.54 6.88 -7.43
N TYR A 18 2.08 5.67 -7.65
CA TYR A 18 2.01 4.57 -6.70
C TYR A 18 3.17 4.61 -5.70
N TRP A 19 2.95 4.09 -4.50
CA TRP A 19 4.02 3.83 -3.55
C TRP A 19 3.79 2.48 -2.89
N THR A 20 4.81 1.63 -2.95
CA THR A 20 4.85 0.32 -2.30
C THR A 20 6.15 0.21 -1.49
N HIS A 21 6.11 -0.55 -0.39
CA HIS A 21 7.33 -0.77 0.39
C HIS A 21 8.32 -1.61 -0.45
N PRO A 22 9.64 -1.31 -0.51
CA PRO A 22 10.61 -2.09 -1.31
C PRO A 22 10.70 -3.58 -0.95
N LEU A 23 10.24 -3.94 0.26
CA LEU A 23 10.15 -5.34 0.69
C LEU A 23 8.92 -6.06 0.14
N TYR A 24 7.87 -5.33 -0.20
CA TYR A 24 6.75 -5.87 -0.95
C TYR A 24 7.20 -6.28 -2.35
N GLU A 25 7.95 -5.44 -3.06
CA GLU A 25 8.50 -5.82 -4.38
C GLU A 25 9.42 -7.05 -4.30
N GLN A 26 10.30 -7.10 -3.30
CA GLN A 26 11.15 -8.28 -3.05
C GLN A 26 10.34 -9.53 -2.70
N PHE A 27 9.23 -9.38 -1.97
CA PHE A 27 8.32 -10.49 -1.66
C PHE A 27 7.60 -10.99 -2.92
N CYS A 28 7.17 -10.08 -3.80
CA CYS A 28 6.56 -10.45 -5.07
C CYS A 28 7.52 -11.21 -5.98
N ASP A 29 8.81 -10.87 -5.98
CA ASP A 29 9.86 -11.53 -6.76
C ASP A 29 9.48 -11.68 -8.25
N GLY A 30 8.90 -10.60 -8.81
CA GLY A 30 8.43 -10.56 -10.21
C GLY A 30 7.14 -11.34 -10.50
N ARG A 31 6.48 -11.92 -9.49
CA ARG A 31 5.20 -12.60 -9.66
C ARG A 31 4.06 -11.59 -9.77
N GLU A 32 3.23 -11.74 -10.79
CA GLU A 32 2.05 -10.89 -11.01
C GLU A 32 0.90 -11.22 -10.05
N VAL A 33 0.85 -12.47 -9.53
CA VAL A 33 -0.19 -12.93 -8.62
C VAL A 33 0.44 -13.70 -7.47
N ILE A 34 -0.01 -13.41 -6.26
CA ILE A 34 0.39 -14.08 -5.03
C ILE A 34 -0.89 -14.58 -4.35
N SER A 35 -0.82 -15.77 -3.74
CA SER A 35 -1.98 -16.28 -3.02
C SER A 35 -2.25 -15.44 -1.76
N PRO A 36 -3.51 -15.27 -1.36
CA PRO A 36 -3.86 -14.57 -0.12
C PRO A 36 -3.20 -15.20 1.10
N ASP A 37 -3.10 -16.54 1.15
CA ASP A 37 -2.47 -17.27 2.26
C ASP A 37 -0.99 -16.93 2.41
N GLU A 38 -0.25 -16.86 1.30
CA GLU A 38 1.17 -16.52 1.31
C GLU A 38 1.39 -15.07 1.72
N PHE A 39 0.54 -14.16 1.24
CA PHE A 39 0.59 -12.76 1.62
C PHE A 39 0.32 -12.57 3.12
N ASN A 40 -0.72 -13.22 3.67
CA ASN A 40 -1.02 -13.16 5.09
C ASN A 40 0.11 -13.75 5.95
N ALA A 41 0.69 -14.88 5.55
CA ALA A 41 1.84 -15.46 6.26
C ALA A 41 3.06 -14.53 6.27
N TRP A 42 3.31 -13.81 5.17
CA TRP A 42 4.38 -12.82 5.10
C TRP A 42 4.12 -11.62 6.03
N LEU A 43 2.88 -11.13 6.09
CA LEU A 43 2.48 -10.05 7.00
C LEU A 43 2.66 -10.45 8.46
N GLU A 44 2.17 -11.64 8.85
CA GLU A 44 2.32 -12.17 10.21
C GLU A 44 3.80 -12.33 10.59
N ALA A 45 4.63 -12.87 9.69
CA ALA A 45 6.07 -13.02 9.92
C ALA A 45 6.80 -11.69 10.12
N ASN A 46 6.25 -10.59 9.60
CA ASN A 46 6.80 -9.24 9.73
C ASN A 46 6.06 -8.36 10.76
N GLY A 47 5.04 -8.89 11.44
CA GLY A 47 4.23 -8.14 12.40
C GLY A 47 3.48 -6.96 11.77
N LEU A 48 2.95 -7.16 10.56
CA LEU A 48 2.23 -6.14 9.79
C LEU A 48 0.73 -6.41 9.72
N GLU A 49 -0.02 -5.33 9.60
CA GLU A 49 -1.45 -5.34 9.26
C GLU A 49 -1.64 -4.62 7.91
N TRP A 50 -2.60 -5.08 7.11
CA TRP A 50 -2.99 -4.42 5.87
C TRP A 50 -4.47 -4.03 5.91
N LYS A 51 -4.79 -2.95 5.21
CA LYS A 51 -6.16 -2.47 5.04
C LYS A 51 -6.32 -1.94 3.62
N VAL A 52 -7.42 -2.31 2.97
CA VAL A 52 -7.87 -1.65 1.74
C VAL A 52 -8.98 -0.67 2.12
N SER A 53 -8.93 0.52 1.53
CA SER A 53 -10.00 1.51 1.60
C SER A 53 -10.32 1.94 0.19
N TYR A 54 -11.60 2.14 -0.08
CA TYR A 54 -12.11 2.62 -1.35
C TYR A 54 -12.61 4.03 -1.13
N LEU A 55 -12.30 4.94 -2.05
CA LEU A 55 -12.94 6.23 -2.10
C LEU A 55 -14.30 6.01 -2.75
N ASP A 56 -15.38 6.28 -2.02
CA ASP A 56 -16.74 6.13 -2.54
C ASP A 56 -17.09 7.33 -3.43
N ASP A 57 -17.94 7.15 -4.45
CA ASP A 57 -18.33 8.20 -5.40
C ASP A 57 -19.00 9.41 -4.68
N GLU A 58 -19.51 9.20 -3.47
CA GLU A 58 -20.08 10.26 -2.62
C GLU A 58 -19.02 11.19 -1.97
N GLU A 59 -17.75 10.78 -1.94
CA GLU A 59 -16.61 11.61 -1.50
C GLU A 59 -15.90 12.32 -2.67
N ILE A 60 -16.32 12.06 -3.91
CA ILE A 60 -15.80 12.71 -5.12
C ILE A 60 -16.62 13.97 -5.35
N ASP A 61 -15.96 15.13 -5.32
CA ASP A 61 -16.60 16.41 -5.62
C ASP A 61 -17.08 16.41 -7.09
N PRO A 62 -18.40 16.51 -7.35
CA PRO A 62 -18.95 16.42 -8.70
C PRO A 62 -18.57 17.60 -9.59
N ASP A 63 -18.05 18.70 -9.04
CA ASP A 63 -17.53 19.85 -9.79
C ASP A 63 -16.05 19.69 -10.19
N VAL A 64 -15.39 18.61 -9.80
CA VAL A 64 -13.98 18.33 -10.12
C VAL A 64 -13.90 17.23 -11.18
N ASP A 65 -13.30 17.55 -12.34
CA ASP A 65 -13.09 16.59 -13.43
C ASP A 65 -12.02 15.57 -13.04
N GLY A 66 -12.47 14.48 -12.42
CA GLY A 66 -11.64 13.38 -11.97
C GLY A 66 -11.36 13.38 -10.47
N CYS A 67 -11.14 12.19 -9.94
CA CYS A 67 -10.74 11.99 -8.56
C CYS A 67 -9.24 12.30 -8.41
N ASP A 68 -8.88 13.44 -7.81
CA ASP A 68 -7.49 13.72 -7.44
C ASP A 68 -7.05 12.84 -6.26
N ILE A 69 -6.62 11.62 -6.58
CA ILE A 69 -6.04 10.65 -5.64
C ILE A 69 -4.72 11.14 -5.03
N SER A 70 -4.14 12.24 -5.52
CA SER A 70 -2.95 12.87 -4.93
C SER A 70 -3.27 13.45 -3.55
N THR A 71 -4.49 13.94 -3.37
CA THR A 71 -5.03 14.46 -2.10
C THR A 71 -5.52 13.38 -1.14
N TRP A 72 -5.69 12.14 -1.59
CA TRP A 72 -6.08 11.03 -0.72
C TRP A 72 -4.94 10.66 0.22
N ALA A 73 -5.04 11.12 1.47
CA ALA A 73 -4.25 10.60 2.58
C ALA A 73 -4.98 9.40 3.18
N THR A 74 -4.36 8.23 3.22
CA THR A 74 -4.86 7.13 4.03
C THR A 74 -4.96 7.64 5.46
N ARG A 75 -6.17 7.63 6.03
CA ARG A 75 -6.38 8.05 7.43
C ARG A 75 -5.56 7.07 8.27
N SER A 76 -4.38 7.53 8.68
CA SER A 76 -3.31 6.74 9.28
C SER A 76 -3.89 5.75 10.27
N ALA A 77 -3.52 4.47 10.13
CA ALA A 77 -3.77 3.47 11.15
C ALA A 77 -3.26 4.04 12.48
N SER A 78 -4.19 4.41 13.36
CA SER A 78 -3.86 4.86 14.70
C SER A 78 -3.05 3.75 15.36
N ARG A 79 -1.87 4.13 15.83
CA ARG A 79 -0.92 3.32 16.59
C ARG A 79 -1.55 2.58 17.76
#